data_AF-V4NNC9-F1
#
_entry.id   AF-V4NNC9-F1
#
_cell.length_a   1.000
_cell.length_b   1.000
_cell.length_c   1.000
_cell.angle_alpha   90.00
_cell.angle_beta   90.00
_cell.angle_gamma   90.00
#
_symmetry.space_group_name_H-M   'P 1'
#
loop_
_entity.id
_entity.type
_entity.pdbx_description
1 polymer ?
#
loop_
_entity_poly.entity_id
_entity_poly.type
_entity_poly.pdbx_seq_one_letter_code
_entity_poly.pdbx_strand_id
1 'polypeptide(L)'
;MDGNPFQTLADELPDTEVAGPGYGQRELLAIGQLFRPDMPDGDLINLYFLVQDWHTGLDSAIYAEAFGRIEDLLLARMSGGVPEPVDARDWPGFEPEAHADAMEAVCAGQLSDWQLLEMYNLSSSERSNEDDEETGRRWQAVMDLSRCQILRRIKLARSRVLPEQGKGLETETVAPTDVASAEPKPDFELISLRNALKVAEEAFHPDMSPEKLVDLFVLVKSCGGPDVEVFNEIEDAVTASLMARMEAGEPDPEPGRQVPGFDPDEERKALKAVIKGRLPHANLLMLYRIALVYGRGDRAGKWLAIADLCRAQIIRRVAPPPLYAYGAPDRLERERSRLTLRVLAHDHPAGAFGSLKPGAGGAA
;
A
#
# COMPACT_ATOMS: atom_id res chain seq x y z
N MET A 1 -39.26 7.09 -44.49
CA MET A 1 -38.27 6.37 -43.67
C MET A 1 -37.37 7.43 -43.13
N ASP A 2 -37.75 7.99 -41.98
CA ASP A 2 -37.11 9.19 -41.43
C ASP A 2 -36.11 8.73 -40.38
N GLY A 3 -34.83 8.92 -40.71
CA GLY A 3 -33.69 8.56 -39.86
C GLY A 3 -33.67 9.39 -38.59
N ASN A 4 -33.41 8.71 -37.48
CA ASN A 4 -33.38 9.27 -36.14
C ASN A 4 -32.16 10.23 -35.97
N PRO A 5 -32.37 11.54 -35.74
CA PRO A 5 -31.27 12.52 -35.65
C PRO A 5 -30.44 12.42 -34.35
N PHE A 6 -30.72 11.45 -33.48
CA PHE A 6 -29.96 11.20 -32.25
C PHE A 6 -28.88 10.12 -32.41
N GLN A 7 -28.77 9.48 -33.57
CA GLN A 7 -27.80 8.40 -33.79
C GLN A 7 -26.38 8.90 -34.11
N THR A 8 -26.22 10.18 -34.46
CA THR A 8 -24.92 10.79 -34.82
C THR A 8 -24.18 11.45 -33.65
N LEU A 9 -24.76 11.53 -32.45
CA LEU A 9 -24.11 12.11 -31.26
C LEU A 9 -23.44 11.07 -30.35
N ALA A 10 -23.70 9.78 -30.56
CA ALA A 10 -23.04 8.70 -29.84
C ALA A 10 -21.72 8.26 -30.50
N ASP A 11 -21.51 8.58 -31.78
CA ASP A 11 -20.30 8.23 -32.54
C ASP A 11 -19.22 9.34 -32.54
N GLU A 12 -19.46 10.49 -31.90
CA GLU A 12 -18.53 11.64 -31.87
C GLU A 12 -17.93 11.96 -30.50
N LEU A 13 -18.21 11.16 -29.47
CA LEU A 13 -17.45 11.26 -28.22
C LEU A 13 -16.22 10.36 -28.35
N PRO A 14 -14.99 10.91 -28.39
CA PRO A 14 -13.80 10.07 -28.37
C PRO A 14 -13.89 9.21 -27.12
N ASP A 15 -13.70 7.89 -27.28
CA ASP A 15 -13.53 6.94 -26.19
C ASP A 15 -12.58 7.56 -25.16
N THR A 16 -13.16 8.16 -24.13
CA THR A 16 -12.40 8.88 -23.13
C THR A 16 -11.97 7.80 -22.16
N GLU A 17 -10.97 7.02 -22.58
CA GLU A 17 -10.34 6.02 -21.74
C GLU A 17 -9.85 6.74 -20.48
N VAL A 18 -10.54 6.44 -19.38
CA VAL A 18 -10.26 6.93 -18.03
C VAL A 18 -8.76 6.77 -17.79
N ALA A 19 -8.09 7.88 -17.47
CA ALA A 19 -6.66 7.85 -17.23
C ALA A 19 -6.34 6.79 -16.17
N GLY A 20 -5.37 5.90 -16.43
CA GLY A 20 -4.98 4.88 -15.47
C GLY A 20 -4.69 5.53 -14.11
N PRO A 21 -5.15 4.93 -13.00
CA PRO A 21 -5.04 5.55 -11.70
C PRO A 21 -3.56 5.82 -11.37
N GLY A 22 -3.25 7.07 -11.02
CA GLY A 22 -1.93 7.51 -10.57
C GLY A 22 -1.49 6.83 -9.27
N TYR A 23 -0.28 7.17 -8.82
CA TYR A 23 0.32 6.63 -7.60
C TYR A 23 -0.63 6.73 -6.39
N GLY A 24 -0.83 5.60 -5.67
CA GLY A 24 -1.76 5.49 -4.54
C GLY A 24 -3.24 5.45 -4.91
N GLN A 25 -3.63 5.74 -6.16
CA GLN A 25 -5.04 5.72 -6.57
C GLN A 25 -5.58 4.30 -6.72
N ARG A 26 -4.75 3.30 -7.03
CA ARG A 26 -5.19 1.89 -7.06
C ARG A 26 -5.52 1.39 -5.67
N GLU A 27 -4.67 1.71 -4.70
CA GLU A 27 -4.81 1.40 -3.29
C GLU A 27 -6.02 2.16 -2.72
N LEU A 28 -6.18 3.45 -3.02
CA LEU A 28 -7.38 4.22 -2.65
C LEU A 28 -8.66 3.66 -3.29
N LEU A 29 -8.63 3.20 -4.54
CA LEU A 29 -9.75 2.53 -5.18
C LEU A 29 -10.07 1.20 -4.47
N ALA A 30 -9.05 0.42 -4.13
CA ALA A 30 -9.21 -0.83 -3.38
C ALA A 30 -9.79 -0.56 -1.98
N ILE A 31 -9.30 0.45 -1.25
CA ILE A 31 -9.88 0.88 0.03
C ILE A 31 -11.33 1.29 -0.18
N GLY A 32 -11.63 2.09 -1.19
CA GLY A 32 -13.00 2.51 -1.49
C GLY A 32 -13.95 1.36 -1.82
N GLN A 33 -13.45 0.26 -2.39
CA GLN A 33 -14.22 -0.95 -2.67
C GLN A 33 -14.36 -1.86 -1.45
N LEU A 34 -13.31 -1.96 -0.62
CA LEU A 34 -13.28 -2.80 0.57
C LEU A 34 -14.05 -2.18 1.75
N PHE A 35 -13.93 -0.86 1.91
CA PHE A 35 -14.55 -0.10 2.98
C PHE A 35 -16.06 -0.08 2.80
N ARG A 36 -16.76 -0.71 3.74
CA ARG A 36 -18.21 -0.67 3.84
C ARG A 36 -18.59 -0.22 5.25
N PRO A 37 -19.48 0.78 5.41
CA PRO A 37 -19.88 1.26 6.74
C PRO A 37 -20.44 0.19 7.67
N ASP A 38 -20.96 -0.90 7.12
CA ASP A 38 -21.56 -2.05 7.82
C ASP A 38 -20.67 -3.30 7.87
N MET A 39 -19.39 -3.19 7.47
CA MET A 39 -18.46 -4.33 7.47
C MET A 39 -18.27 -4.93 8.87
N PRO A 40 -17.93 -6.23 9.00
CA PRO A 40 -17.66 -6.86 10.29
C PRO A 40 -16.55 -6.13 11.07
N ASP A 41 -16.67 -6.09 12.41
CA ASP A 41 -15.76 -5.33 13.28
C ASP A 41 -14.30 -5.80 13.15
N GLY A 42 -14.08 -7.13 13.04
CA GLY A 42 -12.75 -7.68 12.82
C GLY A 42 -12.14 -7.30 11.47
N ASP A 43 -12.95 -7.21 10.42
CA ASP A 43 -12.51 -6.79 9.08
C ASP A 43 -12.21 -5.29 9.06
N LEU A 44 -12.98 -4.47 9.79
CA LEU A 44 -12.74 -3.03 9.92
C LEU A 44 -11.40 -2.76 10.59
N ILE A 45 -11.09 -3.52 11.66
CA ILE A 45 -9.78 -3.43 12.32
C ILE A 45 -8.66 -3.84 11.36
N ASN A 46 -8.82 -4.92 10.59
CA ASN A 46 -7.81 -5.34 9.62
C ASN A 46 -7.59 -4.29 8.51
N LEU A 47 -8.67 -3.67 8.04
CA LEU A 47 -8.61 -2.60 7.05
C LEU A 47 -7.94 -1.35 7.62
N TYR A 48 -8.23 -0.99 8.88
CA TYR A 48 -7.53 0.09 9.58
C TYR A 48 -6.01 -0.12 9.56
N PHE A 49 -5.53 -1.33 9.87
CA PHE A 49 -4.10 -1.67 9.78
C PHE A 49 -3.52 -1.51 8.39
N LEU A 50 -4.19 -2.08 7.40
CA LEU A 50 -3.72 -2.00 6.02
C LEU A 50 -3.54 -0.55 5.58
N VAL A 51 -4.51 0.31 5.91
CA VAL A 51 -4.46 1.73 5.55
C VAL A 51 -3.47 2.49 6.41
N GLN A 52 -3.30 2.12 7.68
CA GLN A 52 -2.31 2.70 8.58
C GLN A 52 -0.89 2.46 8.07
N ASP A 53 -0.56 1.22 7.67
CA ASP A 53 0.76 0.89 7.12
C ASP A 53 1.09 1.72 5.87
N TRP A 54 0.07 2.07 5.08
CA TRP A 54 0.22 2.98 3.95
C TRP A 54 0.27 4.45 4.35
N HIS A 55 -0.41 4.83 5.44
CA HIS A 55 -0.46 6.19 5.96
C HIS A 55 0.80 6.60 6.73
N THR A 56 1.44 5.69 7.47
CA THR A 56 2.65 5.97 8.25
C THR A 56 3.92 6.06 7.40
N GLY A 57 3.85 5.66 6.13
CA GLY A 57 4.92 5.83 5.14
C GLY A 57 5.09 7.27 4.62
N LEU A 58 5.91 7.43 3.57
CA LEU A 58 6.19 8.73 2.94
C LEU A 58 4.99 9.42 2.29
N ASP A 59 3.85 8.72 2.17
CA ASP A 59 2.68 9.14 1.43
C ASP A 59 1.45 9.40 2.31
N SER A 60 1.69 9.76 3.58
CA SER A 60 0.66 10.04 4.58
C SER A 60 -0.47 10.94 4.07
N ALA A 61 -0.14 11.96 3.28
CA ALA A 61 -1.11 12.91 2.71
C ALA A 61 -2.09 12.28 1.70
N ILE A 62 -1.70 11.22 1.00
CA ILE A 62 -2.55 10.55 -0.01
C ILE A 62 -3.64 9.74 0.70
N TYR A 63 -3.28 9.05 1.78
CA TYR A 63 -4.17 8.15 2.50
C TYR A 63 -4.89 8.81 3.67
N ALA A 64 -4.53 10.04 4.05
CA ALA A 64 -5.07 10.74 5.22
C ALA A 64 -6.60 10.76 5.29
N GLU A 65 -7.29 11.04 4.17
CA GLU A 65 -8.76 11.05 4.15
C GLU A 65 -9.35 9.65 4.34
N ALA A 66 -8.79 8.65 3.66
CA ALA A 66 -9.26 7.28 3.78
C ALA A 66 -9.02 6.72 5.19
N PHE A 67 -7.83 6.98 5.72
CA PHE A 67 -7.43 6.61 7.08
C PHE A 67 -8.35 7.26 8.11
N GLY A 68 -8.56 8.58 8.04
CA GLY A 68 -9.43 9.32 8.95
C GLY A 68 -10.86 8.77 8.97
N ARG A 69 -11.45 8.47 7.81
CA ARG A 69 -12.81 7.87 7.75
C ARG A 69 -12.89 6.49 8.41
N ILE A 70 -11.86 5.66 8.26
CA ILE A 70 -11.81 4.32 8.86
C ILE A 70 -11.62 4.45 10.37
N GLU A 71 -10.69 5.31 10.80
CA GLU A 71 -10.45 5.64 12.21
C GLU A 71 -11.73 6.15 12.89
N ASP A 72 -12.40 7.14 12.28
CA ASP A 72 -13.64 7.72 12.78
C ASP A 72 -14.74 6.67 12.93
N LEU A 73 -14.90 5.79 11.94
CA LEU A 73 -15.90 4.71 12.02
C LEU A 73 -15.56 3.71 13.13
N LEU A 74 -14.29 3.37 13.32
CA LEU A 74 -13.86 2.45 14.36
C LEU A 74 -14.08 3.05 15.75
N LEU A 75 -13.68 4.30 15.96
CA LEU A 75 -13.94 5.06 17.18
C LEU A 75 -15.43 5.23 17.45
N ALA A 76 -16.23 5.50 16.41
CA ALA A 76 -17.68 5.61 16.52
C ALA A 76 -18.31 4.30 17.01
N ARG A 77 -17.82 3.16 16.50
CA ARG A 77 -18.30 1.84 16.93
C ARG A 77 -17.87 1.49 18.35
N MET A 78 -16.65 1.86 18.76
CA MET A 78 -16.15 1.61 20.11
C MET A 78 -16.93 2.42 21.16
N SER A 79 -17.23 3.69 20.85
CA SER A 79 -17.96 4.61 21.72
C SER A 79 -19.48 4.41 21.67
N GLY A 80 -20.00 3.83 20.59
CA GLY A 80 -21.43 3.59 20.37
C GLY A 80 -22.18 4.79 19.76
N GLY A 81 -21.48 5.70 19.09
CA GLY A 81 -22.08 6.92 18.55
C GLY A 81 -21.06 7.81 17.85
N VAL A 82 -21.32 9.12 17.85
CA VAL A 82 -20.35 10.09 17.33
C VAL A 82 -19.16 10.13 18.30
N PRO A 83 -17.91 9.97 17.83
CA PRO A 83 -16.73 10.06 18.68
C PRO A 83 -16.73 11.39 19.44
N GLU A 84 -16.35 11.38 20.72
CA GLU A 84 -16.17 12.63 21.45
C GLU A 84 -15.10 13.49 20.75
N PRO A 85 -15.33 14.80 20.55
CA PRO A 85 -14.31 15.68 20.01
C PRO A 85 -13.10 15.65 20.95
N VAL A 86 -11.97 15.20 20.43
CA VAL A 86 -10.75 15.00 21.21
C VAL A 86 -10.08 16.37 21.41
N ASP A 87 -10.43 17.07 22.49
CA ASP A 87 -9.90 18.42 22.77
C ASP A 87 -8.38 18.40 23.10
N ALA A 88 -7.80 17.24 23.40
CA ALA A 88 -6.36 17.00 23.38
C ALA A 88 -6.07 15.48 23.29
N ARG A 89 -5.34 15.05 22.26
CA ARG A 89 -4.79 13.69 22.14
C ARG A 89 -3.60 13.56 23.11
N ASP A 90 -3.90 13.44 24.41
CA ASP A 90 -2.88 13.26 25.45
C ASP A 90 -2.44 11.78 25.45
N TRP A 91 -1.35 11.52 24.72
CA TRP A 91 -0.72 10.21 24.65
C TRP A 91 0.32 10.11 25.75
N PRO A 92 0.23 9.15 26.69
CA PRO A 92 1.19 9.04 27.78
C PRO A 92 2.62 8.74 27.30
N GLY A 93 2.80 8.33 26.03
CA GLY A 93 4.11 7.96 25.48
C GLY A 93 4.59 6.65 26.11
N PHE A 94 4.47 5.55 25.39
CA PHE A 94 5.08 4.29 25.80
C PHE A 94 6.39 4.13 25.04
N GLU A 95 7.49 4.01 25.78
CA GLU A 95 8.78 3.66 25.20
C GLU A 95 8.76 2.18 24.74
N PRO A 96 9.60 1.77 23.77
CA PRO A 96 9.68 0.40 23.28
C PRO A 96 9.92 -0.65 24.38
N GLU A 97 10.62 -0.30 25.46
CA GLU A 97 10.87 -1.18 26.60
C GLU A 97 9.70 -1.23 27.61
N ALA A 98 8.71 -0.33 27.48
CA ALA A 98 7.58 -0.18 28.40
C ALA A 98 6.43 -1.18 28.12
N HIS A 99 6.71 -2.32 27.47
CA HIS A 99 5.70 -3.32 27.12
C HIS A 99 4.91 -3.86 28.33
N ALA A 100 5.51 -3.85 29.53
CA ALA A 100 4.87 -4.31 30.76
C ALA A 100 3.80 -3.30 31.23
N ASP A 101 4.14 -2.02 31.24
CA ASP A 101 3.24 -0.93 31.58
C ASP A 101 2.12 -0.80 30.54
N ALA A 102 2.45 -0.98 29.26
CA ALA A 102 1.49 -1.03 28.16
C ALA A 102 0.47 -2.16 28.34
N MET A 103 0.95 -3.37 28.66
CA MET A 103 0.09 -4.52 28.93
C MET A 103 -0.80 -4.31 30.16
N GLU A 104 -0.27 -3.73 31.24
CA GLU A 104 -1.05 -3.37 32.43
C GLU A 104 -2.15 -2.36 32.09
N ALA A 105 -1.82 -1.30 31.33
CA ALA A 105 -2.78 -0.27 30.93
C ALA A 105 -3.93 -0.82 30.07
N VAL A 106 -3.62 -1.71 29.12
CA VAL A 106 -4.63 -2.39 28.27
C VAL A 106 -5.51 -3.31 29.11
N CYS A 107 -4.92 -4.10 30.00
CA CYS A 107 -5.65 -5.01 30.90
C CYS A 107 -6.55 -4.27 31.87
N ALA A 108 -6.08 -3.15 32.44
CA ALA A 108 -6.85 -2.30 33.34
C ALA A 108 -8.04 -1.64 32.64
N GLY A 109 -8.04 -1.57 31.30
CA GLY A 109 -9.13 -1.02 30.50
C GLY A 109 -9.31 0.49 30.67
N GLN A 110 -8.29 1.19 31.18
CA GLN A 110 -8.33 2.61 31.51
C GLN A 110 -8.07 3.53 30.30
N LEU A 111 -7.50 2.99 29.22
CA LEU A 111 -7.22 3.74 28.00
C LEU A 111 -8.52 4.27 27.38
N SER A 112 -8.52 5.50 26.87
CA SER A 112 -9.61 5.99 26.02
C SER A 112 -9.71 5.17 24.72
N ASP A 113 -10.79 5.31 23.95
CA ASP A 113 -10.93 4.57 22.69
C ASP A 113 -9.81 4.90 21.71
N TRP A 114 -9.45 6.18 21.61
CA TRP A 114 -8.33 6.63 20.80
C TRP A 114 -6.99 6.11 21.33
N GLN A 115 -6.74 6.20 22.65
CA GLN A 115 -5.50 5.66 23.23
C GLN A 115 -5.38 4.15 23.02
N LEU A 116 -6.49 3.42 23.04
CA LEU A 116 -6.47 1.99 22.77
C LEU A 116 -6.12 1.67 21.31
N LEU A 117 -6.57 2.50 20.35
CA LEU A 117 -6.14 2.40 18.95
C LEU A 117 -4.65 2.72 18.80
N GLU A 118 -4.17 3.80 19.41
CA GLU A 118 -2.74 4.12 19.35
C GLU A 118 -1.86 3.06 20.03
N MET A 119 -2.34 2.42 21.10
CA MET A 119 -1.63 1.30 21.73
C MET A 119 -1.54 0.10 20.78
N TYR A 120 -2.64 -0.18 20.08
CA TYR A 120 -2.69 -1.23 19.08
C TYR A 120 -1.76 -0.93 17.89
N ASN A 121 -1.65 0.34 17.50
CA ASN A 121 -0.73 0.83 16.48
C ASN A 121 0.74 0.63 16.88
N LEU A 122 1.11 1.16 18.04
CA LEU A 122 2.47 1.05 18.59
C LEU A 122 2.90 -0.40 18.68
N SER A 123 2.07 -1.25 19.30
CA SER A 123 2.39 -2.67 19.47
C SER A 123 2.55 -3.44 18.15
N SER A 124 1.86 -3.03 17.09
CA SER A 124 2.06 -3.60 15.75
C SER A 124 3.34 -3.12 15.06
N SER A 125 3.80 -1.91 15.33
CA SER A 125 5.09 -1.43 14.85
C SER A 125 6.24 -2.12 15.57
N GLU A 126 6.13 -2.25 16.90
CA GLU A 126 7.20 -2.79 17.76
C GLU A 126 7.34 -4.32 17.71
N ARG A 127 6.28 -5.07 17.37
CA ARG A 127 6.37 -6.54 17.29
C ARG A 127 7.35 -7.06 16.23
N SER A 128 7.69 -6.23 15.25
CA SER A 128 8.60 -6.56 14.14
C SER A 128 10.06 -6.21 14.45
N ASN A 129 10.38 -5.90 15.71
CA ASN A 129 11.76 -5.60 16.11
C ASN A 129 12.65 -6.86 15.95
N GLU A 130 13.43 -6.88 14.87
CA GLU A 130 14.29 -8.02 14.49
C GLU A 130 15.48 -8.19 15.44
N ASP A 131 15.88 -7.14 16.15
CA ASP A 131 17.05 -7.16 17.05
C ASP A 131 16.75 -7.85 18.39
N ASP A 132 15.46 -7.97 18.78
CA ASP A 132 15.02 -8.60 20.02
C ASP A 132 13.69 -9.35 19.86
N GLU A 133 13.79 -10.64 19.51
CA GLU A 133 12.63 -11.54 19.39
C GLU A 133 11.77 -11.63 20.66
N GLU A 134 12.38 -11.50 21.85
CA GLU A 134 11.62 -11.59 23.10
C GLU A 134 10.76 -10.35 23.29
N THR A 135 11.32 -9.17 23.05
CA THR A 135 10.58 -7.91 23.05
C THR A 135 9.49 -7.89 21.98
N GLY A 136 9.79 -8.38 20.77
CA GLY A 136 8.79 -8.53 19.70
C GLY A 136 7.61 -9.41 20.09
N ARG A 137 7.87 -10.57 20.75
CA ARG A 137 6.80 -11.45 21.30
C ARG A 137 5.95 -10.77 22.37
N ARG A 138 6.54 -9.93 23.22
CA ARG A 138 5.80 -9.18 24.26
C ARG A 138 4.91 -8.12 23.64
N TRP A 139 5.38 -7.41 22.62
CA TRP A 139 4.56 -6.46 21.87
C TRP A 139 3.44 -7.13 21.08
N GLN A 140 3.66 -8.31 20.52
CA GLN A 140 2.59 -9.12 19.92
C GLN A 140 1.48 -9.43 20.94
N ALA A 141 1.82 -9.74 22.20
CA ALA A 141 0.81 -9.95 23.24
C ALA A 141 0.03 -8.67 23.58
N VAL A 142 0.68 -7.51 23.64
CA VAL A 142 0.01 -6.20 23.82
C VAL A 142 -0.93 -5.90 22.66
N MET A 143 -0.50 -6.21 21.43
CA MET A 143 -1.31 -6.07 20.23
C MET A 143 -2.59 -6.93 20.32
N ASP A 144 -2.46 -8.21 20.62
CA ASP A 144 -3.59 -9.13 20.71
C ASP A 144 -4.59 -8.73 21.82
N LEU A 145 -4.07 -8.29 22.98
CA LEU A 145 -4.88 -7.76 24.06
C LEU A 145 -5.64 -6.49 23.66
N SER A 146 -4.98 -5.57 22.98
CA SER A 146 -5.60 -4.31 22.52
C SER A 146 -6.72 -4.61 21.52
N ARG A 147 -6.49 -5.53 20.58
CA ARG A 147 -7.52 -6.01 19.65
C ARG A 147 -8.74 -6.57 20.37
N CYS A 148 -8.52 -7.41 21.38
CA CYS A 148 -9.59 -7.99 22.17
C CYS A 148 -10.41 -6.92 22.91
N GLN A 149 -9.74 -5.92 23.48
CA GLN A 149 -10.41 -4.80 24.15
C GLN A 149 -11.22 -3.93 23.16
N ILE A 150 -10.69 -3.65 21.97
CA ILE A 150 -11.41 -2.92 20.91
C ILE A 150 -12.71 -3.65 20.56
N LEU A 151 -12.62 -4.94 20.22
CA LEU A 151 -13.77 -5.77 19.88
C LEU A 151 -14.79 -5.85 21.03
N ARG A 152 -14.30 -5.97 22.27
CA ARG A 152 -15.15 -5.96 23.48
C ARG A 152 -15.91 -4.65 23.62
N ARG A 153 -15.25 -3.50 23.41
CA ARG A 153 -15.89 -2.17 23.49
C ARG A 153 -16.96 -2.01 22.43
N ILE A 154 -16.67 -2.38 21.18
CA ILE A 154 -17.67 -2.35 20.10
C ILE A 154 -18.89 -3.21 20.46
N LYS A 155 -18.67 -4.43 20.97
CA LYS A 155 -19.76 -5.31 21.40
C LYS A 155 -20.62 -4.70 22.51
N LEU A 156 -19.98 -4.11 23.53
CA LEU A 156 -20.67 -3.45 24.64
C LEU A 156 -21.43 -2.19 24.21
N ALA A 157 -20.85 -1.41 23.31
CA ALA A 157 -21.48 -0.22 22.75
C ALA A 157 -22.76 -0.59 21.97
N ARG A 158 -22.68 -1.64 21.13
CA ARG A 158 -23.84 -2.18 20.41
C ARG A 158 -24.95 -2.66 21.34
N SER A 159 -24.62 -3.31 22.46
CA SER A 159 -25.63 -3.75 23.42
C SER A 159 -26.28 -2.60 24.20
N ARG A 160 -25.58 -1.46 24.34
CA ARG A 160 -26.12 -0.24 24.99
C ARG A 160 -27.01 0.60 24.09
N VAL A 161 -26.81 0.54 22.77
CA VAL A 161 -27.65 1.23 21.77
C VAL A 161 -28.94 0.45 21.45
N LEU A 162 -29.02 -0.82 21.88
CA LEU A 162 -30.22 -1.66 21.82
C LEU A 162 -31.03 -1.73 23.13
N PRO A 163 -31.58 -0.63 23.69
CA PRO A 163 -32.69 -0.71 24.62
C PRO A 163 -33.91 -0.01 24.02
N GLU A 164 -34.86 -0.79 23.47
CA GLU A 164 -36.32 -0.50 23.45
C GLU A 164 -37.17 -1.36 22.49
N GLN A 165 -36.72 -2.56 22.09
CA GLN A 165 -37.65 -3.56 21.53
C GLN A 165 -37.52 -4.90 22.25
N GLY A 166 -38.03 -4.90 23.48
CA GLY A 166 -38.60 -6.08 24.14
C GLY A 166 -37.63 -7.02 24.86
N LYS A 167 -37.48 -6.84 26.17
CA LYS A 167 -37.86 -7.84 27.20
C LYS A 167 -37.47 -7.35 28.59
N GLY A 168 -38.23 -7.83 29.57
CA GLY A 168 -38.28 -7.32 30.93
C GLY A 168 -36.98 -7.50 31.71
N LEU A 169 -36.76 -6.50 32.55
CA LEU A 169 -36.19 -6.55 33.89
C LEU A 169 -35.88 -7.95 34.44
N GLU A 170 -34.61 -8.37 34.39
CA GLU A 170 -33.98 -9.14 35.48
C GLU A 170 -32.53 -8.64 35.63
N THR A 171 -32.31 -7.89 36.70
CA THR A 171 -30.98 -7.53 37.20
C THR A 171 -30.31 -8.77 37.78
N GLU A 172 -29.35 -9.35 37.08
CA GLU A 172 -28.43 -10.32 37.64
C GLU A 172 -27.01 -9.73 37.63
N THR A 173 -26.56 -9.32 38.82
CA THR A 173 -25.16 -8.99 39.13
C THR A 173 -24.29 -10.23 38.93
N VAL A 174 -23.54 -10.29 37.83
CA VAL A 174 -22.51 -11.31 37.62
C VAL A 174 -21.16 -10.71 38.05
N ALA A 175 -20.59 -11.31 39.11
CA ALA A 175 -19.25 -11.06 39.62
C ALA A 175 -18.17 -11.38 38.56
N PRO A 176 -16.95 -10.81 38.66
CA PRO A 176 -15.88 -11.09 37.71
C PRO A 176 -15.43 -12.55 37.85
N THR A 177 -15.69 -13.36 36.83
CA THR A 177 -15.18 -14.73 36.75
C THR A 177 -13.71 -14.71 36.37
N ASP A 178 -12.87 -15.29 37.22
CA ASP A 178 -11.50 -15.71 36.94
C ASP A 178 -11.45 -16.52 35.63
N VAL A 179 -10.76 -16.00 34.62
CA VAL A 179 -10.49 -16.74 33.38
C VAL A 179 -9.17 -17.48 33.56
N ALA A 180 -9.24 -18.59 34.29
CA ALA A 180 -8.25 -19.65 34.18
C ALA A 180 -8.74 -20.67 33.14
N SER A 181 -7.85 -21.00 32.19
CA SER A 181 -7.97 -22.10 31.23
C SER A 181 -9.06 -21.97 30.15
N ALA A 182 -8.73 -21.23 29.08
CA ALA A 182 -9.26 -21.52 27.76
C ALA A 182 -8.18 -22.26 26.96
N GLU A 183 -8.49 -23.49 26.55
CA GLU A 183 -7.67 -24.32 25.66
C GLU A 183 -7.38 -23.61 24.33
N PRO A 184 -6.24 -23.88 23.67
CA PRO A 184 -5.87 -23.20 22.44
C PRO A 184 -6.52 -23.87 21.23
N LYS A 185 -7.18 -23.07 20.38
CA LYS A 185 -7.27 -23.13 18.88
C LYS A 185 -8.61 -22.58 18.36
N PRO A 186 -8.67 -21.93 17.18
CA PRO A 186 -7.93 -22.27 15.96
C PRO A 186 -6.82 -21.28 15.61
N ASP A 187 -5.79 -21.83 14.97
CA ASP A 187 -4.73 -21.13 14.26
C ASP A 187 -5.38 -20.21 13.20
N PHE A 188 -5.51 -18.92 13.51
CA PHE A 188 -5.80 -17.90 12.49
C PHE A 188 -4.50 -17.60 11.78
N GLU A 189 -4.26 -18.40 10.74
CA GLU A 189 -3.23 -18.17 9.74
C GLU A 189 -3.22 -16.68 9.34
N LEU A 190 -2.13 -15.98 9.68
CA LEU A 190 -1.42 -15.11 8.75
C LEU A 190 -1.75 -15.59 7.34
N ILE A 191 -2.28 -14.76 6.42
CA ILE A 191 -2.54 -15.15 5.02
C ILE A 191 -1.37 -16.01 4.58
N SER A 192 -1.56 -17.34 4.58
CA SER A 192 -0.43 -18.23 4.53
C SER A 192 0.26 -17.92 3.21
N LEU A 193 1.59 -17.84 3.20
CA LEU A 193 2.36 -17.60 1.98
C LEU A 193 1.88 -18.52 0.83
N ARG A 194 1.38 -19.71 1.20
CA ARG A 194 0.68 -20.69 0.37
C ARG A 194 -0.66 -20.20 -0.23
N ASN A 195 -1.47 -19.44 0.49
CA ASN A 195 -2.70 -18.82 -0.01
C ASN A 195 -2.39 -17.68 -0.99
N ALA A 196 -1.38 -16.86 -0.71
CA ALA A 196 -0.91 -15.83 -1.66
C ALA A 196 -0.35 -16.47 -2.95
N LEU A 197 0.38 -17.57 -2.82
CA LEU A 197 0.85 -18.38 -3.95
C LEU A 197 -0.28 -19.01 -4.75
N LYS A 198 -1.28 -19.58 -4.08
CA LYS A 198 -2.44 -20.15 -4.77
C LYS A 198 -3.19 -19.09 -5.58
N VAL A 199 -3.32 -17.88 -5.04
CA VAL A 199 -3.88 -16.73 -5.78
C VAL A 199 -2.99 -16.34 -6.97
N ALA A 200 -1.66 -16.35 -6.80
CA ALA A 200 -0.72 -16.06 -7.88
C ALA A 200 -0.77 -17.11 -9.00
N GLU A 201 -0.83 -18.40 -8.65
CA GLU A 201 -0.94 -19.54 -9.57
C GLU A 201 -2.29 -19.53 -10.30
N GLU A 202 -3.40 -19.35 -9.57
CA GLU A 202 -4.75 -19.26 -10.15
C GLU A 202 -4.91 -18.02 -11.04
N ALA A 203 -4.25 -16.91 -10.69
CA ALA A 203 -4.28 -15.69 -11.49
C ALA A 203 -3.41 -15.80 -12.74
N PHE A 204 -2.31 -16.58 -12.71
CA PHE A 204 -1.35 -16.64 -13.81
C PHE A 204 -1.96 -17.30 -15.04
N HIS A 205 -2.21 -16.48 -16.06
CA HIS A 205 -2.72 -16.91 -17.35
C HIS A 205 -1.90 -16.30 -18.50
N PRO A 206 -1.67 -17.05 -19.60
CA PRO A 206 -0.86 -16.59 -20.74
C PRO A 206 -1.35 -15.32 -21.41
N ASP A 207 -2.61 -14.93 -21.21
CA ASP A 207 -3.26 -13.75 -21.82
C ASP A 207 -3.49 -12.59 -20.83
N MET A 208 -2.87 -12.65 -19.65
CA MET A 208 -2.96 -11.58 -18.65
C MET A 208 -2.48 -10.23 -19.21
N SER A 209 -3.04 -9.10 -18.77
CA SER A 209 -2.58 -7.78 -19.22
C SER A 209 -1.11 -7.52 -18.81
N PRO A 210 -0.36 -6.69 -19.58
CA PRO A 210 1.02 -6.34 -19.25
C PRO A 210 1.20 -5.84 -17.82
N GLU A 211 0.28 -4.99 -17.35
CA GLU A 211 0.31 -4.41 -16.01
C GLU A 211 0.18 -5.49 -14.94
N LYS A 212 -0.80 -6.38 -15.10
CA LYS A 212 -1.03 -7.47 -14.14
C LYS A 212 0.13 -8.46 -14.13
N LEU A 213 0.76 -8.73 -15.28
CA LEU A 213 1.93 -9.61 -15.37
C LEU A 213 3.14 -9.02 -14.64
N VAL A 214 3.35 -7.70 -14.75
CA VAL A 214 4.40 -6.98 -14.02
C VAL A 214 4.10 -6.93 -12.52
N ASP A 215 2.84 -6.71 -12.13
CA ASP A 215 2.44 -6.68 -10.72
C ASP A 215 2.58 -8.10 -10.09
N LEU A 216 2.24 -9.16 -10.84
CA LEU A 216 2.47 -10.55 -10.44
C LEU A 216 3.96 -10.90 -10.31
N PHE A 217 4.80 -10.42 -11.23
CA PHE A 217 6.25 -10.57 -11.14
C PHE A 217 6.81 -10.01 -9.82
N VAL A 218 6.34 -8.82 -9.42
CA VAL A 218 6.75 -8.22 -8.13
C VAL A 218 6.25 -9.04 -6.95
N LEU A 219 4.99 -9.47 -6.99
CA LEU A 219 4.38 -10.25 -5.92
C LEU A 219 5.17 -11.55 -5.68
N VAL A 220 5.39 -12.34 -6.72
CA VAL A 220 6.08 -13.64 -6.60
C VAL A 220 7.52 -13.47 -6.11
N LYS A 221 8.27 -12.47 -6.63
CA LYS A 221 9.65 -12.18 -6.20
C LYS A 221 9.73 -11.65 -4.76
N SER A 222 8.66 -11.06 -4.24
CA SER A 222 8.60 -10.53 -2.88
C SER A 222 8.20 -11.57 -1.84
N CYS A 223 7.60 -12.69 -2.27
CA CYS A 223 7.12 -13.76 -1.40
C CYS A 223 8.18 -14.82 -1.04
N GLY A 224 9.48 -14.50 -1.13
CA GLY A 224 10.56 -15.45 -0.82
C GLY A 224 10.44 -16.02 0.61
N GLY A 225 10.30 -17.34 0.73
CA GLY A 225 10.11 -18.05 1.99
C GLY A 225 10.63 -19.49 1.95
N PRO A 226 10.49 -20.27 3.04
CA PRO A 226 11.15 -21.57 3.22
C PRO A 226 10.75 -22.66 2.20
N ASP A 227 9.62 -22.53 1.50
CA ASP A 227 9.18 -23.46 0.44
C ASP A 227 9.77 -23.12 -0.95
N VAL A 228 11.08 -22.88 -1.00
CA VAL A 228 11.83 -22.27 -2.12
C VAL A 228 11.59 -22.94 -3.49
N GLU A 229 11.35 -24.26 -3.53
CA GLU A 229 11.20 -24.99 -4.80
C GLU A 229 9.92 -24.61 -5.57
N VAL A 230 8.77 -24.50 -4.88
CA VAL A 230 7.50 -24.10 -5.52
C VAL A 230 7.52 -22.62 -5.90
N PHE A 231 8.21 -21.77 -5.11
CA PHE A 231 8.43 -20.38 -5.48
C PHE A 231 9.21 -20.26 -6.78
N ASN A 232 10.29 -21.02 -6.93
CA ASN A 232 11.13 -20.96 -8.11
C ASN A 232 10.36 -21.34 -9.39
N GLU A 233 9.47 -22.33 -9.36
CA GLU A 233 8.71 -22.73 -10.55
C GLU A 233 7.76 -21.62 -11.05
N ILE A 234 6.99 -21.01 -10.14
CA ILE A 234 6.07 -19.91 -10.48
C ILE A 234 6.88 -18.65 -10.85
N GLU A 235 7.94 -18.36 -10.11
CA GLU A 235 8.85 -17.25 -10.37
C GLU A 235 9.49 -17.34 -11.74
N ASP A 236 9.99 -18.52 -12.11
CA ASP A 236 10.60 -18.80 -13.41
C ASP A 236 9.56 -18.69 -14.53
N ALA A 237 8.36 -19.24 -14.33
CA ALA A 237 7.28 -19.15 -15.32
C ALA A 237 6.84 -17.70 -15.57
N VAL A 238 6.63 -16.92 -14.51
CA VAL A 238 6.24 -15.50 -14.61
C VAL A 238 7.38 -14.67 -15.21
N THR A 239 8.63 -14.90 -14.78
CA THR A 239 9.81 -14.21 -15.32
C THR A 239 10.00 -14.53 -16.81
N ALA A 240 9.90 -15.80 -17.20
CA ALA A 240 10.03 -16.24 -18.58
C ALA A 240 8.91 -15.67 -19.47
N SER A 241 7.67 -15.66 -18.97
CA SER A 241 6.54 -15.06 -19.70
C SER A 241 6.74 -13.56 -19.92
N LEU A 242 7.16 -12.84 -18.89
CA LEU A 242 7.43 -11.41 -18.97
C LEU A 242 8.57 -11.11 -19.95
N MET A 243 9.68 -11.83 -19.85
CA MET A 243 10.83 -11.70 -20.76
C MET A 243 10.44 -11.99 -22.21
N ALA A 244 9.72 -13.09 -22.46
CA ALA A 244 9.28 -13.48 -23.79
C ALA A 244 8.37 -12.41 -24.43
N ARG A 245 7.46 -11.81 -23.65
CA ARG A 245 6.63 -10.72 -24.16
C ARG A 245 7.40 -9.43 -24.38
N MET A 246 8.35 -9.10 -23.51
CA MET A 246 9.25 -7.96 -23.73
C MET A 246 10.03 -8.14 -25.04
N GLU A 247 10.58 -9.33 -25.28
CA GLU A 247 11.30 -9.68 -26.52
C GLU A 247 10.42 -9.64 -27.77
N ALA A 248 9.15 -10.05 -27.64
CA ALA A 248 8.19 -9.99 -28.73
C ALA A 248 7.76 -8.57 -29.09
N GLY A 249 7.70 -7.66 -28.11
CA GLY A 249 7.24 -6.29 -28.33
C GLY A 249 8.36 -5.32 -28.76
N GLU A 250 9.49 -5.31 -28.04
CA GLU A 250 10.65 -4.48 -28.42
C GLU A 250 11.93 -5.31 -28.28
N PRO A 251 12.75 -5.45 -29.33
CA PRO A 251 13.97 -6.26 -29.26
C PRO A 251 14.95 -5.67 -28.23
N ASP A 252 15.64 -6.55 -27.50
CA ASP A 252 16.62 -6.13 -26.51
C ASP A 252 17.70 -5.24 -27.19
N PRO A 253 17.97 -4.03 -26.66
CA PRO A 253 18.92 -3.12 -27.27
C PRO A 253 20.37 -3.64 -27.27
N GLU A 254 20.75 -4.48 -26.30
CA GLU A 254 22.09 -5.07 -26.17
C GLU A 254 22.03 -6.48 -25.54
N PRO A 255 21.53 -7.49 -26.28
CA PRO A 255 21.38 -8.85 -25.76
C PRO A 255 22.73 -9.43 -25.34
N GLY A 256 22.78 -10.01 -24.14
CA GLY A 256 23.98 -10.68 -23.61
C GLY A 256 24.98 -9.77 -22.89
N ARG A 257 24.78 -8.44 -22.88
CA ARG A 257 25.61 -7.53 -22.06
C ARG A 257 25.07 -7.47 -20.63
N GLN A 258 25.63 -8.27 -19.73
CA GLN A 258 25.44 -8.05 -18.30
C GLN A 258 26.07 -6.70 -17.94
N VAL A 259 25.22 -5.73 -17.58
CA VAL A 259 25.70 -4.49 -16.97
C VAL A 259 25.96 -4.84 -15.50
N PRO A 260 27.09 -4.41 -14.91
CA PRO A 260 27.33 -4.62 -13.48
C PRO A 260 26.11 -4.21 -12.68
N GLY A 261 25.78 -4.99 -11.64
CA GLY A 261 24.67 -4.70 -10.75
C GLY A 261 24.66 -3.23 -10.32
N PHE A 262 23.48 -2.67 -10.15
CA PHE A 262 23.36 -1.32 -9.60
C PHE A 262 23.58 -1.41 -8.09
N ASP A 263 24.61 -0.73 -7.61
CA ASP A 263 24.81 -0.55 -6.18
C ASP A 263 23.66 0.33 -5.63
N PRO A 264 23.06 -0.01 -4.48
CA PRO A 264 22.04 0.81 -3.81
C PRO A 264 22.47 2.26 -3.51
N ASP A 265 23.77 2.53 -3.43
CA ASP A 265 24.31 3.89 -3.29
C ASP A 265 24.50 4.62 -4.64
N GLU A 266 24.32 3.93 -5.76
CA GLU A 266 24.45 4.46 -7.11
C GLU A 266 23.10 4.92 -7.73
N GLU A 267 22.17 5.44 -6.91
CA GLU A 267 20.83 5.89 -7.34
C GLU A 267 20.84 6.79 -8.59
N ARG A 268 21.80 7.72 -8.67
CA ARG A 268 21.94 8.65 -9.79
C ARG A 268 22.35 7.95 -11.09
N LYS A 269 23.17 6.90 -10.99
CA LYS A 269 23.60 6.07 -12.12
C LYS A 269 22.47 5.18 -12.59
N ALA A 270 21.71 4.59 -11.66
CA ALA A 270 20.49 3.83 -11.92
C ALA A 270 19.47 4.69 -12.68
N LEU A 271 19.13 5.86 -12.14
CA LEU A 271 18.22 6.80 -12.80
C LEU A 271 18.68 7.18 -14.21
N LYS A 272 19.98 7.52 -14.37
CA LYS A 272 20.54 7.85 -15.69
C LYS A 272 20.48 6.68 -16.67
N ALA A 273 20.64 5.45 -16.19
CA ALA A 273 20.54 4.25 -17.00
C ALA A 273 19.10 4.00 -17.48
N VAL A 274 18.12 4.14 -16.58
CA VAL A 274 16.70 4.02 -16.94
C VAL A 274 16.30 5.12 -17.89
N ILE A 275 16.61 6.40 -17.61
CA ILE A 275 16.25 7.52 -18.49
C ILE A 275 16.80 7.34 -19.92
N LYS A 276 17.96 6.71 -20.09
CA LYS A 276 18.51 6.42 -21.44
C LYS A 276 17.65 5.44 -22.24
N GLY A 277 16.83 4.62 -21.60
CA GLY A 277 15.89 3.69 -22.24
C GLY A 277 16.55 2.48 -22.94
N ARG A 278 17.86 2.28 -22.75
CA ARG A 278 18.67 1.25 -23.43
C ARG A 278 19.14 0.13 -22.51
N LEU A 279 18.47 -0.07 -21.39
CA LEU A 279 18.78 -1.19 -20.51
C LEU A 279 18.37 -2.51 -21.16
N PRO A 280 19.23 -3.56 -21.13
CA PRO A 280 18.81 -4.91 -21.46
C PRO A 280 17.61 -5.36 -20.61
N HIS A 281 16.80 -6.29 -21.12
CA HIS A 281 15.53 -6.68 -20.48
C HIS A 281 15.77 -7.19 -19.05
N ALA A 282 16.74 -8.08 -18.91
CA ALA A 282 17.16 -8.60 -17.61
C ALA A 282 17.61 -7.49 -16.64
N ASN A 283 18.36 -6.50 -17.13
CA ASN A 283 18.86 -5.41 -16.29
C ASN A 283 17.75 -4.44 -15.89
N LEU A 284 16.75 -4.24 -16.76
CA LEU A 284 15.58 -3.44 -16.46
C LEU A 284 14.71 -4.09 -15.37
N LEU A 285 14.46 -5.39 -15.46
CA LEU A 285 13.75 -6.16 -14.43
C LEU A 285 14.52 -6.21 -13.11
N MET A 286 15.84 -6.42 -13.17
CA MET A 286 16.70 -6.38 -11.99
C MET A 286 16.66 -5.01 -11.30
N LEU A 287 16.78 -3.93 -12.08
CA LEU A 287 16.76 -2.59 -11.52
C LEU A 287 15.37 -2.22 -10.98
N TYR A 288 14.29 -2.65 -11.65
CA TYR A 288 12.94 -2.50 -11.13
C TYR A 288 12.79 -3.14 -9.74
N ARG A 289 13.29 -4.36 -9.58
CA ARG A 289 13.29 -5.08 -8.29
C ARG A 289 14.09 -4.33 -7.22
N ILE A 290 15.34 -3.96 -7.52
CA ILE A 290 16.20 -3.20 -6.60
C ILE A 290 15.45 -1.94 -6.15
N ALA A 291 14.87 -1.21 -7.09
CA ALA A 291 14.16 0.03 -6.83
C ALA A 291 12.93 -0.16 -5.92
N LEU A 292 12.23 -1.29 -6.00
CA LEU A 292 11.13 -1.60 -5.09
C LEU A 292 11.60 -1.97 -3.68
N VAL A 293 12.72 -2.67 -3.56
CA VAL A 293 13.32 -3.03 -2.26
C VAL A 293 13.82 -1.79 -1.53
N TYR A 294 14.60 -0.95 -2.22
CA TYR A 294 15.13 0.29 -1.64
C TYR A 294 14.12 1.45 -1.63
N GLY A 295 12.95 1.24 -2.25
CA GLY A 295 11.79 2.12 -2.18
C GLY A 295 11.06 2.11 -0.84
N ARG A 296 11.56 1.39 0.18
CA ARG A 296 10.92 1.24 1.50
C ARG A 296 11.71 1.85 2.68
N GLY A 297 12.66 2.76 2.45
CA GLY A 297 13.44 3.41 3.53
C GLY A 297 13.64 4.91 3.34
N ASP A 298 14.60 5.53 4.05
CA ASP A 298 14.86 6.99 4.01
C ASP A 298 15.16 7.57 2.61
N ARG A 299 15.56 6.71 1.66
CA ARG A 299 15.80 7.08 0.24
C ARG A 299 14.65 6.71 -0.69
N ALA A 300 13.49 6.36 -0.15
CA ALA A 300 12.40 5.76 -0.91
C ALA A 300 11.89 6.65 -2.06
N GLY A 301 11.83 7.97 -1.89
CA GLY A 301 11.33 8.85 -2.96
C GLY A 301 12.08 8.73 -4.30
N LYS A 302 13.41 8.54 -4.28
CA LYS A 302 14.22 8.41 -5.51
C LYS A 302 14.14 7.02 -6.10
N TRP A 303 14.22 5.99 -5.26
CA TRP A 303 14.10 4.60 -5.69
C TRP A 303 12.71 4.26 -6.20
N LEU A 304 11.64 4.76 -5.58
CA LEU A 304 10.27 4.64 -6.11
C LEU A 304 10.13 5.26 -7.49
N ALA A 305 10.72 6.43 -7.73
CA ALA A 305 10.66 7.04 -9.05
C ALA A 305 11.46 6.27 -10.11
N ILE A 306 12.57 5.64 -9.72
CA ILE A 306 13.30 4.69 -10.57
C ILE A 306 12.42 3.47 -10.85
N ALA A 307 11.70 2.95 -9.86
CA ALA A 307 10.78 1.84 -10.01
C ALA A 307 9.66 2.18 -11.01
N ASP A 308 9.04 3.35 -10.90
CA ASP A 308 8.01 3.84 -11.82
C ASP A 308 8.53 3.94 -13.26
N LEU A 309 9.72 4.51 -13.45
CA LEU A 309 10.34 4.62 -14.77
C LEU A 309 10.70 3.26 -15.36
N CYS A 310 11.16 2.31 -14.53
CA CYS A 310 11.39 0.94 -14.96
C CYS A 310 10.07 0.26 -15.37
N ARG A 311 9.03 0.37 -14.53
CA ARG A 311 7.70 -0.20 -14.79
C ARG A 311 7.13 0.29 -16.11
N ALA A 312 7.20 1.61 -16.37
CA ALA A 312 6.73 2.20 -17.62
C ALA A 312 7.49 1.65 -18.84
N GLN A 313 8.80 1.45 -18.74
CA GLN A 313 9.60 0.85 -19.81
C GLN A 313 9.29 -0.63 -20.01
N ILE A 314 9.09 -1.39 -18.94
CA ILE A 314 8.73 -2.81 -19.03
C ILE A 314 7.39 -2.94 -19.76
N ILE A 315 6.36 -2.19 -19.36
CA ILE A 315 5.04 -2.22 -20.00
C ILE A 315 5.15 -1.87 -21.49
N ARG A 316 5.90 -0.83 -21.84
CA ARG A 316 6.13 -0.44 -23.23
C ARG A 316 6.80 -1.56 -24.05
N ARG A 317 7.72 -2.33 -23.47
CA ARG A 317 8.37 -3.44 -24.17
C ARG A 317 7.47 -4.66 -24.30
N VAL A 318 6.62 -4.92 -23.31
CA VAL A 318 5.64 -6.02 -23.34
C VAL A 318 4.52 -5.74 -24.35
N ALA A 319 4.06 -4.49 -24.41
CA ALA A 319 2.99 -4.04 -25.28
C ALA A 319 3.39 -2.69 -25.91
N PRO A 320 4.20 -2.71 -26.98
CA PRO A 320 4.61 -1.50 -27.67
C PRO A 320 3.37 -0.76 -28.15
N PRO A 321 3.31 0.57 -27.96
CA PRO A 321 2.20 1.34 -28.48
C PRO A 321 2.11 1.12 -30.00
N PRO A 322 0.90 0.99 -30.56
CA PRO A 322 0.73 0.87 -32.00
C PRO A 322 1.48 2.02 -32.69
N LEU A 323 2.19 1.70 -33.78
CA LEU A 323 2.95 2.65 -34.59
C LEU A 323 1.98 3.67 -35.21
N TYR A 324 1.58 4.69 -34.45
CA TYR A 324 0.81 5.80 -34.99
C TYR A 324 1.72 6.67 -35.86
N ALA A 325 1.16 7.08 -37.00
CA ALA A 325 1.79 7.98 -37.94
C ALA A 325 2.32 9.25 -37.23
N TYR A 326 3.58 9.57 -37.48
CA TYR A 326 4.29 10.81 -37.14
C TYR A 326 3.35 11.98 -36.80
N GLY A 327 3.29 12.42 -35.53
CA GLY A 327 2.71 13.74 -35.23
C GLY A 327 2.18 14.02 -33.82
N ALA A 328 1.90 13.02 -32.99
CA ALA A 328 1.41 13.26 -31.63
C ALA A 328 2.44 12.81 -30.59
N PRO A 329 2.88 13.68 -29.65
CA PRO A 329 3.69 13.22 -28.52
C PRO A 329 2.86 12.21 -27.72
N ASP A 330 3.38 10.98 -27.70
CA ASP A 330 2.83 9.83 -27.00
C ASP A 330 2.48 10.22 -25.56
N ARG A 331 1.30 9.80 -25.09
CA ARG A 331 0.85 10.01 -23.71
C ARG A 331 1.89 9.47 -22.71
N LEU A 332 2.53 8.36 -23.05
CA LEU A 332 3.62 7.75 -22.28
C LEU A 332 4.89 8.62 -22.28
N GLU A 333 5.16 9.36 -23.36
CA GLU A 333 6.30 10.28 -23.43
C GLU A 333 6.06 11.54 -22.59
N ARG A 334 4.80 11.99 -22.50
CA ARG A 334 4.40 13.05 -21.54
C ARG A 334 4.46 12.57 -20.10
N GLU A 335 4.01 11.36 -19.80
CA GLU A 335 4.12 10.76 -18.46
C GLU A 335 5.58 10.55 -18.07
N ARG A 336 6.42 10.02 -18.96
CA ARG A 336 7.87 9.89 -18.75
C ARG A 336 8.52 11.25 -18.52
N SER A 337 8.15 12.27 -19.29
CA SER A 337 8.64 13.64 -19.10
C SER A 337 8.21 14.21 -17.74
N ARG A 338 6.96 13.97 -17.34
CA ARG A 338 6.42 14.38 -16.02
C ARG A 338 7.10 13.65 -14.86
N LEU A 339 7.32 12.34 -14.98
CA LEU A 339 8.03 11.53 -13.99
C LEU A 339 9.49 11.99 -13.88
N THR A 340 10.17 12.17 -15.01
CA THR A 340 11.54 12.71 -15.06
C THR A 340 11.63 14.08 -14.40
N LEU A 341 10.66 14.98 -14.65
CA LEU A 341 10.59 16.28 -13.99
C LEU A 341 10.37 16.18 -12.48
N ARG A 342 9.53 15.24 -12.00
CA ARG A 342 9.36 15.00 -10.55
C ARG A 342 10.66 14.53 -9.91
N VAL A 343 11.40 13.61 -10.56
CA VAL A 343 12.69 13.14 -10.04
C VAL A 343 13.72 14.26 -9.98
N LEU A 344 13.79 15.09 -11.03
CA LEU A 344 14.70 16.25 -11.05
C LEU A 344 14.32 17.31 -10.00
N ALA A 345 13.04 17.44 -9.67
CA ALA A 345 12.57 18.34 -8.62
C ALA A 345 13.00 17.88 -7.21
N HIS A 346 13.14 16.58 -6.96
CA HIS A 346 13.65 16.05 -5.70
C HIS A 346 15.17 16.22 -5.52
N ASP A 347 15.94 16.43 -6.60
CA ASP A 347 17.39 16.66 -6.56
C ASP A 347 17.78 18.13 -6.29
N HIS A 348 16.80 19.04 -6.26
CA HIS A 348 16.98 20.45 -5.90
C HIS A 348 16.17 20.81 -4.65
N PRO A 349 16.78 20.95 -3.46
CA PRO A 349 16.08 21.57 -2.34
C PRO A 349 15.67 22.99 -2.76
N ALA A 350 14.50 23.44 -2.30
CA ALA A 350 13.79 24.64 -2.69
C ALA A 350 14.53 26.00 -2.52
N GLY A 351 15.86 26.02 -2.38
CA GLY A 351 16.70 27.21 -2.25
C GLY A 351 17.47 27.63 -3.50
N ALA A 352 17.38 26.93 -4.65
CA ALA A 352 18.22 27.23 -5.82
C ALA A 352 17.58 28.13 -6.90
N PHE A 353 16.30 28.48 -6.78
CA PHE A 353 15.71 29.55 -7.62
C PHE A 353 15.85 30.90 -6.92
N GLY A 354 17.08 31.40 -6.90
CA GLY A 354 17.37 32.79 -6.57
C GLY A 354 16.55 33.71 -7.48
N SER A 355 15.83 34.61 -6.85
CA SER A 355 15.05 35.70 -7.45
C SER A 355 15.67 36.23 -8.74
N LEU A 356 15.07 35.86 -9.89
CA LEU A 356 15.16 36.68 -11.08
C LEU A 356 14.38 37.97 -10.78
N LYS A 357 15.11 38.99 -10.31
CA LYS A 357 14.59 40.37 -10.22
C LYS A 357 14.05 40.76 -11.60
N PRO A 358 12.81 41.28 -11.70
CA PRO A 358 12.37 41.92 -12.92
C PRO A 358 13.25 43.15 -13.15
N GLY A 359 13.84 43.25 -14.34
CA GLY A 359 14.70 44.34 -14.73
C GLY A 359 13.98 45.68 -14.57
N ALA A 360 14.57 46.56 -13.76
CA ALA A 360 14.22 47.96 -13.77
C ALA A 360 14.62 48.53 -15.14
N GLY A 361 13.63 49.02 -15.87
CA GLY A 361 13.84 49.82 -17.07
C GLY A 361 14.67 51.07 -16.72
N GLY A 362 15.73 51.28 -17.49
CA GLY A 362 16.42 52.55 -17.58
C GLY A 362 16.26 53.06 -19.00
N ALA A 363 15.29 53.95 -19.19
CA ALA A 363 15.26 54.87 -20.32
C ALA A 363 15.87 56.19 -19.86
N ALA A 364 17.04 56.53 -20.42
CA ALA A 364 17.54 57.87 -20.74
C ALA A 364 18.82 57.72 -21.56
#